data_AF-A0AAV2HBM3-F1
#
_entry.id   AF-A0AAV2HBM3-F1
#
_cell.length_a   1.000
_cell.length_b   1.000
_cell.length_c   1.000
_cell.angle_alpha   90.00
_cell.angle_beta   90.00
_cell.angle_gamma   90.00
#
_symmetry.space_group_name_H-M   'P 1'
#
loop_
_entity.id
_entity.type
_entity.pdbx_description
1 polymer ?
#
loop_
_entity_poly.entity_id
_entity_poly.type
_entity_poly.pdbx_seq_one_letter_code
_entity_poly.pdbx_strand_id
1 'polypeptide(L)'
;QIKTVLDYWGWLEGTFLPSLYALQYANGTDVRYWRDTACISDLENRRVGVARIRQLRVKNDSCTILTTLKPFINHCRDEYNWFDDDTKPYLPFWEKPPDDMIPELKKSNSPFVYQDSIQLKTAPYVGHIATYKGGGYVILTKRQYSRTTALLSTARSQNWLDLNTKAVLLEYTVYNPNSNLFTSVTAVVEFLTTGSASTVMDVKVFRLMSYIGGFGLIVLIMEVCFGVITMVFFVQCVKRVRMKRTGYFTDFWNLLEFVLLCLAVTCIVLYAFKHILTDVAMAALHNRKSDGFVNFNSIALYDEMYGFVMAGVVFMATIQFLKLLQFNKKMGMLGSTLKLASKDLRTFSITFFLYFFAFAATGFLLFGSTLTSYQDVITTTESMFAFALGTFDYKEISAAQPFWGPLFVFSYIGVVYISLMNFFLTIIGESFSQVKENVALQSNDYEIVDFMWAKIKGLFK
;
A
#
# COMPACT_ATOMS: atom_id res chain seq x y z
N GLN A 1 -0.01 23.40 4.97
CA GLN A 1 0.84 22.34 5.56
C GLN A 1 0.65 22.37 7.06
N ILE A 2 0.41 21.22 7.69
CA ILE A 2 0.27 21.11 9.14
C ILE A 2 1.67 20.90 9.72
N LYS A 3 2.15 21.81 10.56
CA LYS A 3 3.47 21.69 11.20
C LYS A 3 3.36 21.54 12.71
N THR A 4 2.31 22.12 13.30
CA THR A 4 2.07 22.13 14.74
C THR A 4 0.68 21.58 15.09
N VAL A 5 0.46 21.28 16.37
CA VAL A 5 -0.85 20.88 16.90
C VAL A 5 -1.91 21.98 16.67
N LEU A 6 -1.51 23.26 16.74
CA LEU A 6 -2.40 24.38 16.46
C LEU A 6 -2.82 24.42 14.98
N ASP A 7 -1.89 24.16 14.07
CA ASP A 7 -2.19 24.06 12.64
C ASP A 7 -3.15 22.89 12.37
N TYR A 8 -2.99 21.77 13.08
CA TYR A 8 -3.89 20.63 12.98
C TYR A 8 -5.31 21.00 13.38
N TRP A 9 -5.51 21.67 14.52
CA TRP A 9 -6.83 22.15 14.94
C TRP A 9 -7.43 23.14 13.94
N GLY A 10 -6.62 24.09 13.45
CA GLY A 10 -7.06 25.06 12.44
C GLY A 10 -7.50 24.40 11.13
N TRP A 11 -6.74 23.40 10.66
CA TRP A 11 -7.11 22.60 9.49
C TRP A 11 -8.36 21.75 9.73
N LEU A 12 -8.44 21.09 10.89
CA LEU A 12 -9.56 20.22 11.25
C LEU A 12 -10.87 21.02 11.26
N GLU A 13 -10.90 22.15 11.97
CA GLU A 13 -12.09 22.97 12.13
C GLU A 13 -12.40 23.82 10.89
N GLY A 14 -11.38 24.40 10.25
CA GLY A 14 -11.56 25.36 9.17
C GLY A 14 -11.66 24.75 7.77
N THR A 15 -11.10 23.55 7.55
CA THR A 15 -11.06 22.92 6.22
C THR A 15 -11.77 21.57 6.25
N PHE A 16 -11.35 20.66 7.11
CA PHE A 16 -11.87 19.29 7.08
C PHE A 16 -13.35 19.21 7.44
N LEU A 17 -13.78 19.82 8.56
CA LEU A 17 -15.18 19.76 8.97
C LEU A 17 -16.14 20.37 7.93
N PRO A 18 -15.90 21.57 7.38
CA PRO A 18 -16.75 22.10 6.31
C PRO A 18 -16.80 21.21 5.07
N SER A 19 -15.70 20.53 4.71
CA SER A 19 -15.68 19.59 3.58
C SER A 19 -16.42 18.28 3.91
N LEU A 20 -16.35 17.82 5.15
CA LEU A 20 -17.02 16.59 5.57
C LEU A 20 -18.55 16.74 5.56
N TYR A 21 -19.10 17.92 5.91
CA TYR A 21 -20.55 18.15 5.98
C TYR A 21 -21.08 18.97 4.81
N ALA A 22 -22.11 18.48 4.11
CA ALA A 22 -22.87 19.30 3.18
C ALA A 22 -23.66 20.39 3.94
N LEU A 23 -23.16 21.63 3.92
CA LEU A 23 -23.78 22.78 4.59
C LEU A 23 -24.70 23.55 3.65
N GLN A 24 -24.21 23.84 2.43
CA GLN A 24 -24.90 24.67 1.45
C GLN A 24 -24.89 24.01 0.07
N TYR A 25 -25.95 24.24 -0.70
CA TYR A 25 -25.99 23.94 -2.13
C TYR A 25 -25.14 24.95 -2.92
N ALA A 26 -24.82 24.62 -4.17
CA ALA A 26 -24.04 25.49 -5.06
C ALA A 26 -24.66 26.89 -5.29
N ASN A 27 -25.96 27.04 -5.07
CA ASN A 27 -26.69 28.30 -5.17
C ASN A 27 -26.64 29.14 -3.86
N GLY A 28 -25.90 28.70 -2.84
CA GLY A 28 -25.77 29.38 -1.54
C GLY A 28 -26.93 29.14 -0.56
N THR A 29 -27.91 28.30 -0.91
CA THR A 29 -29.00 27.93 0.01
C THR A 29 -28.57 26.80 0.94
N ASP A 30 -29.03 26.83 2.20
CA ASP A 30 -28.70 25.77 3.17
C ASP A 30 -29.33 24.44 2.81
N VAL A 31 -28.61 23.35 3.07
CA VAL A 31 -29.07 21.98 2.85
C VAL A 31 -30.18 21.63 3.85
N ARG A 32 -31.39 21.31 3.34
CA ARG A 32 -32.56 21.04 4.19
C ARG A 32 -32.96 19.58 4.26
N TYR A 33 -32.69 18.79 3.21
CA TYR A 33 -33.14 17.41 3.13
C TYR A 33 -32.18 16.46 3.85
N TRP A 34 -32.73 15.53 4.63
CA TRP A 34 -31.93 14.55 5.37
C TRP A 34 -30.99 13.73 4.48
N ARG A 35 -31.38 13.47 3.22
CA ARG A 35 -30.57 12.74 2.23
C ARG A 35 -29.30 13.50 1.91
N ASP A 36 -29.45 14.78 1.63
CA ASP A 36 -28.37 15.67 1.21
C ASP A 36 -27.45 15.99 2.40
N THR A 37 -28.00 16.10 3.62
CA THR A 37 -27.17 16.27 4.83
C THR A 37 -26.23 15.08 5.08
N ALA A 38 -26.53 13.90 4.53
CA ALA A 38 -25.67 12.73 4.63
C ALA A 38 -24.52 12.75 3.60
N CYS A 39 -24.56 13.65 2.61
CA CYS A 39 -23.47 13.85 1.66
C CYS A 39 -22.36 14.73 2.25
N ILE A 40 -21.16 14.62 1.67
CA ILE A 40 -20.06 15.57 1.90
C ILE A 40 -20.32 16.84 1.09
N SER A 41 -19.44 17.84 1.18
CA SER A 41 -19.64 19.15 0.55
C SER A 41 -19.87 19.13 -0.96
N ASP A 42 -19.47 18.06 -1.66
CA ASP A 42 -19.70 17.89 -3.10
C ASP A 42 -21.12 17.45 -3.48
N LEU A 43 -21.95 17.06 -2.51
CA LEU A 43 -23.32 16.52 -2.68
C LEU A 43 -23.43 15.22 -3.50
N GLU A 44 -22.34 14.70 -4.05
CA GLU A 44 -22.29 13.46 -4.82
C GLU A 44 -21.88 12.28 -3.94
N ASN A 45 -20.88 12.47 -3.09
CA ASN A 45 -20.35 11.44 -2.23
C ASN A 45 -21.09 11.42 -0.89
N ARG A 46 -21.62 10.25 -0.54
CA ARG A 46 -22.36 10.04 0.70
C ARG A 46 -21.43 9.59 1.83
N ARG A 47 -21.50 10.24 2.99
CA ARG A 47 -20.80 9.75 4.18
C ARG A 47 -21.38 8.43 4.66
N VAL A 48 -20.50 7.49 4.96
CA VAL A 48 -20.84 6.19 5.53
C VAL A 48 -20.50 6.23 7.02
N GLY A 49 -21.51 6.34 7.88
CA GLY A 49 -21.33 6.47 9.32
C GLY A 49 -20.84 7.87 9.75
N VAL A 50 -19.94 7.91 10.72
CA VAL A 50 -19.29 9.12 11.23
C VAL A 50 -17.78 9.06 10.97
N ALA A 51 -17.06 10.15 11.13
CA ALA A 51 -15.60 10.15 11.11
C ALA A 51 -15.05 9.82 12.50
N ARG A 52 -13.88 9.18 12.53
CA ARG A 52 -13.16 8.81 13.75
C ARG A 52 -11.83 9.56 13.79
N ILE A 53 -11.56 10.24 14.89
CA ILE A 53 -10.26 10.86 15.18
C ILE A 53 -9.63 10.01 16.28
N ARG A 54 -8.51 9.37 15.97
CA ARG A 54 -7.79 8.47 16.86
C ARG A 54 -6.42 9.04 17.15
N GLN A 55 -6.05 9.06 18.42
CA GLN A 55 -4.80 9.60 18.90
C GLN A 55 -3.96 8.51 19.56
N LEU A 56 -2.66 8.49 19.24
CA LEU A 56 -1.65 7.72 19.95
C LEU A 56 -0.70 8.65 20.71
N ARG A 57 -0.32 8.21 21.91
CA ARG A 57 0.45 8.99 22.88
C ARG A 57 1.54 8.13 23.50
N VAL A 58 2.62 8.77 23.91
CA VAL A 58 3.70 8.13 24.67
C VAL A 58 3.65 8.62 26.11
N LYS A 59 3.99 7.73 27.05
CA LYS A 59 4.06 8.03 28.48
C LYS A 59 4.99 9.21 28.73
N ASN A 60 4.70 10.00 29.76
CA ASN A 60 5.64 11.03 30.19
C ASN A 60 6.91 10.37 30.76
N ASP A 61 8.06 11.00 30.52
CA ASP A 61 9.37 10.56 31.02
C ASP A 61 9.77 9.16 30.52
N SER A 62 9.45 8.86 29.25
CA SER A 62 9.81 7.59 28.61
C SER A 62 11.31 7.45 28.30
N CYS A 63 12.06 8.55 28.32
CA CYS A 63 13.48 8.56 27.99
C CYS A 63 14.36 8.86 29.22
N THR A 64 15.57 8.31 29.22
CA THR A 64 16.57 8.58 30.26
C THR A 64 17.34 9.86 29.97
N ILE A 65 17.11 10.89 30.78
CA ILE A 65 17.86 12.15 30.71
C ILE A 65 19.24 11.96 31.33
N LEU A 66 20.29 12.41 30.63
CA LEU A 66 21.66 12.43 31.13
C LEU A 66 21.73 13.18 32.46
N THR A 67 22.40 12.60 33.46
CA THR A 67 22.44 13.13 34.84
C THR A 67 22.85 14.61 34.90
N THR A 68 23.78 15.04 34.05
CA THR A 68 24.25 16.43 33.94
C THR A 68 23.17 17.42 33.46
N LEU A 69 22.20 16.95 32.68
CA LEU A 69 21.14 17.78 32.09
C LEU A 69 19.84 17.77 32.91
N LYS A 70 19.71 16.91 33.92
CA LYS A 70 18.54 16.83 34.81
C LYS A 70 18.19 18.17 35.51
N PRO A 71 19.13 19.06 35.87
CA PRO A 71 18.77 20.36 36.45
C PRO A 71 18.02 21.28 35.46
N PHE A 72 18.17 21.07 34.16
CA PHE A 72 17.59 21.92 33.12
C PHE A 72 16.39 21.27 32.42
N ILE A 73 16.37 19.95 32.34
CA ILE A 73 15.35 19.18 31.63
C ILE A 73 14.64 18.29 32.64
N ASN A 74 13.38 18.63 32.91
CA ASN A 74 12.55 17.89 33.87
C ASN A 74 11.74 16.77 33.21
N HIS A 75 11.53 16.84 31.90
CA HIS A 75 10.73 15.86 31.17
C HIS A 75 11.38 15.44 29.86
N CYS A 76 11.20 14.17 29.52
CA CYS A 76 11.65 13.64 28.24
C CYS A 76 10.62 12.71 27.60
N ARG A 77 10.55 12.74 26.28
CA ARG A 77 9.60 11.95 25.47
C ARG A 77 10.34 11.37 24.30
N ASP A 78 10.52 10.07 24.33
CA ASP A 78 11.13 9.34 23.25
C ASP A 78 10.21 9.26 22.01
N GLU A 79 10.72 8.68 20.93
CA GLU A 79 9.95 8.31 19.75
C GLU A 79 8.87 7.27 20.08
N TYR A 80 7.90 7.11 19.18
CA TYR A 80 6.84 6.15 19.40
C TYR A 80 7.40 4.73 19.35
N ASN A 81 7.24 3.99 20.45
CA ASN A 81 7.51 2.57 20.51
C ASN A 81 6.32 1.85 21.17
N TRP A 82 6.23 0.54 20.97
CA TRP A 82 5.08 -0.22 21.47
C TRP A 82 5.09 -0.44 22.99
N PHE A 83 6.23 -0.24 23.67
CA PHE A 83 6.39 -0.46 25.11
C PHE A 83 6.01 0.77 25.96
N ASP A 84 6.29 1.96 25.43
CA ASP A 84 6.09 3.26 26.06
C ASP A 84 4.79 3.95 25.61
N ASP A 85 4.00 3.26 24.80
CA ASP A 85 2.63 3.63 24.43
C ASP A 85 1.77 3.83 25.70
N ASP A 86 1.09 4.97 25.79
CA ASP A 86 0.27 5.33 26.94
C ASP A 86 -1.18 4.83 26.80
N THR A 87 -1.51 3.80 27.58
CA THR A 87 -2.82 3.13 27.53
C THR A 87 -3.70 3.38 28.77
N LYS A 88 -3.30 4.32 29.65
CA LYS A 88 -4.03 4.56 30.90
C LYS A 88 -5.32 5.36 30.66
N PRO A 89 -6.37 5.18 31.48
CA PRO A 89 -7.54 6.05 31.43
C PRO A 89 -7.24 7.37 32.12
N TYR A 90 -7.70 8.48 31.52
CA TYR A 90 -7.50 9.84 32.03
C TYR A 90 -8.82 10.61 32.19
N LEU A 91 -8.77 11.65 33.01
CA LEU A 91 -9.77 12.72 33.05
C LEU A 91 -9.41 13.81 32.01
N PRO A 92 -10.29 14.80 31.76
CA PRO A 92 -9.93 15.96 30.95
C PRO A 92 -8.59 16.58 31.38
N PHE A 93 -7.85 17.18 30.44
CA PHE A 93 -6.49 17.69 30.64
C PHE A 93 -5.42 16.63 30.93
N TRP A 94 -5.69 15.34 30.67
CA TRP A 94 -4.77 14.22 30.93
C TRP A 94 -4.45 14.03 32.42
N GLU A 95 -5.39 14.40 33.28
CA GLU A 95 -5.26 14.21 34.72
C GLU A 95 -5.52 12.76 35.12
N LYS A 96 -4.78 12.27 36.12
CA LYS A 96 -4.94 10.90 36.61
C LYS A 96 -6.25 10.81 37.41
N PRO A 97 -7.16 9.88 37.06
CA PRO A 97 -8.37 9.67 37.83
C PRO A 97 -8.02 9.06 39.21
N PRO A 98 -8.83 9.34 40.25
CA PRO A 98 -8.85 8.57 41.48
C PRO A 98 -9.10 7.07 41.21
N ASP A 99 -8.48 6.18 42.00
CA ASP A 99 -8.48 4.73 41.75
C ASP A 99 -9.88 4.11 41.76
N ASP A 100 -10.79 4.66 42.55
CA ASP A 100 -12.21 4.28 42.68
C ASP A 100 -13.03 4.60 41.43
N MET A 101 -12.65 5.64 40.67
CA MET A 101 -13.37 6.07 39.46
C MET A 101 -12.96 5.29 38.19
N ILE A 102 -11.80 4.63 38.20
CA ILE A 102 -11.24 3.92 37.04
C ILE A 102 -12.22 2.90 36.43
N PRO A 103 -12.90 2.04 37.20
CA PRO A 103 -13.78 1.01 36.64
C PRO A 103 -14.99 1.59 35.90
N GLU A 104 -15.57 2.68 36.41
CA GLU A 104 -16.69 3.36 35.75
C GLU A 104 -16.22 4.15 34.53
N LEU A 105 -15.07 4.81 34.64
CA LEU A 105 -14.48 5.57 33.53
C LEU A 105 -14.16 4.66 32.35
N LYS A 106 -13.63 3.45 32.58
CA LYS A 106 -13.39 2.44 31.53
C LYS A 106 -14.65 1.96 30.81
N LYS A 107 -15.83 2.09 31.43
CA LYS A 107 -17.12 1.78 30.79
C LYS A 107 -17.70 2.98 30.03
N SER A 108 -17.15 4.17 30.24
CA SER A 108 -17.58 5.39 29.56
C SER A 108 -17.02 5.47 28.14
N ASN A 109 -17.75 6.16 27.26
CA ASN A 109 -17.28 6.50 25.90
C ASN A 109 -16.50 7.83 25.88
N SER A 110 -15.76 8.14 26.96
CA SER A 110 -14.98 9.37 27.08
C SER A 110 -13.79 9.35 26.10
N PRO A 111 -13.44 10.50 25.49
CA PRO A 111 -12.30 10.58 24.58
C PRO A 111 -10.94 10.46 25.28
N PHE A 112 -10.90 10.48 26.61
CA PHE A 112 -9.70 10.33 27.45
C PHE A 112 -9.49 8.88 27.94
N VAL A 113 -10.30 7.94 27.45
CA VAL A 113 -10.18 6.51 27.78
C VAL A 113 -9.61 5.77 26.57
N TYR A 114 -8.52 5.03 26.80
CA TYR A 114 -7.87 4.22 25.78
C TYR A 114 -8.79 3.06 25.34
N GLN A 115 -8.89 2.86 24.02
CA GLN A 115 -9.60 1.73 23.44
C GLN A 115 -8.61 0.81 22.72
N ASP A 116 -8.70 -0.48 23.00
CA ASP A 116 -7.82 -1.49 22.41
C ASP A 116 -8.14 -1.74 20.92
N SER A 117 -7.17 -2.28 20.18
CA SER A 117 -7.31 -2.61 18.76
C SER A 117 -8.48 -3.56 18.46
N ILE A 118 -8.77 -4.50 19.36
CA ILE A 118 -9.88 -5.45 19.23
C ILE A 118 -11.22 -4.73 19.37
N GLN A 119 -11.33 -3.79 20.32
CA GLN A 119 -12.54 -2.99 20.52
C GLN A 119 -12.80 -2.08 19.31
N LEU A 120 -11.75 -1.45 18.79
CA LEU A 120 -11.80 -0.57 17.63
C LEU A 120 -11.87 -1.30 16.29
N LYS A 121 -11.67 -2.64 16.29
CA LYS A 121 -11.56 -3.51 15.12
C LYS A 121 -10.56 -2.99 14.09
N THR A 122 -9.41 -2.51 14.56
CA THR A 122 -8.38 -1.84 13.76
C THR A 122 -7.09 -2.65 13.73
N ALA A 123 -6.51 -2.78 12.53
CA ALA A 123 -5.14 -3.25 12.37
C ALA A 123 -4.13 -2.14 12.74
N PRO A 124 -2.88 -2.50 13.09
CA PRO A 124 -1.78 -1.54 13.17
C PRO A 124 -1.64 -0.75 11.86
N TYR A 125 -1.24 0.51 11.97
CA TYR A 125 -1.01 1.40 10.82
C TYR A 125 0.48 1.66 10.66
N VAL A 126 1.01 1.42 9.45
CA VAL A 126 2.40 1.70 9.11
C VAL A 126 2.47 3.15 8.60
N GLY A 127 3.00 4.05 9.42
CA GLY A 127 3.26 5.44 9.06
C GLY A 127 4.61 5.63 8.37
N HIS A 128 4.96 6.89 8.08
CA HIS A 128 6.25 7.21 7.48
C HIS A 128 7.38 7.16 8.52
N ILE A 129 7.07 7.46 9.78
CA ILE A 129 8.07 7.52 10.87
C ILE A 129 8.04 6.25 11.71
N ALA A 130 6.85 5.78 12.08
CA ALA A 130 6.70 4.64 12.96
C ALA A 130 5.49 3.78 12.61
N THR A 131 5.50 2.54 13.11
CA THR A 131 4.32 1.67 13.06
C THR A 131 3.49 1.85 14.32
N TYR A 132 2.27 2.36 14.15
CA TYR A 132 1.34 2.65 15.25
C TYR A 132 0.40 1.48 15.51
N LYS A 133 0.10 1.23 16.78
CA LYS A 133 -0.89 0.21 17.16
C LYS A 133 -2.30 0.58 16.64
N GLY A 134 -3.16 -0.44 16.54
CA GLY A 134 -4.55 -0.25 16.16
C GLY A 134 -5.39 0.48 17.23
N GLY A 135 -4.97 0.43 18.50
CA GLY A 135 -5.64 1.11 19.61
C GLY A 135 -5.47 2.63 19.62
N GLY A 136 -6.03 3.28 20.64
CA GLY A 136 -5.80 4.70 20.91
C GLY A 136 -6.94 5.38 21.66
N TYR A 137 -6.78 6.68 21.89
CA TYR A 137 -7.82 7.56 22.40
C TYR A 137 -8.66 8.05 21.23
N VAL A 138 -9.99 8.00 21.36
CA VAL A 138 -10.86 8.17 20.20
C VAL A 138 -11.94 9.22 20.43
N ILE A 139 -12.07 10.13 19.47
CA ILE A 139 -13.22 11.02 19.31
C ILE A 139 -14.00 10.58 18.06
N LEU A 140 -15.28 10.28 18.25
CA LEU A 140 -16.20 10.03 17.14
C LEU A 140 -16.97 11.31 16.83
N THR A 141 -16.91 11.76 15.57
CA THR A 141 -17.73 12.89 15.14
C THR A 141 -19.21 12.55 15.20
N LYS A 142 -20.07 13.56 15.19
CA LYS A 142 -21.53 13.39 15.19
C LYS A 142 -22.07 13.55 13.77
N ARG A 143 -23.32 13.13 13.54
CA ARG A 143 -23.96 13.30 12.22
C ARG A 143 -24.27 14.76 11.88
N GLN A 144 -24.43 15.60 12.90
CA GLN A 144 -24.72 17.03 12.76
C GLN A 144 -23.45 17.85 12.91
N TYR A 145 -23.23 18.81 12.00
CA TYR A 145 -22.10 19.73 12.02
C TYR A 145 -21.95 20.46 13.36
N SER A 146 -23.02 21.09 13.85
CA SER A 146 -23.01 21.86 15.11
C SER A 146 -22.64 21.05 16.35
N ARG A 147 -23.06 19.78 16.40
CA ARG A 147 -22.69 18.88 17.52
C ARG A 147 -21.23 18.44 17.43
N THR A 148 -20.71 18.24 16.21
CA THR A 148 -19.31 17.89 15.99
C THR A 148 -18.40 19.06 16.34
N THR A 149 -18.74 20.28 15.92
CA THR A 149 -17.95 21.47 16.24
C THR A 149 -17.92 21.74 17.74
N ALA A 150 -19.05 21.61 18.44
CA ALA A 150 -19.10 21.74 19.90
C ALA A 150 -18.29 20.66 20.63
N LEU A 151 -18.30 19.42 20.12
CA LEU A 151 -17.50 18.32 20.66
C LEU A 151 -16.00 18.58 20.50
N LEU A 152 -15.58 19.02 19.31
CA LEU A 152 -14.16 19.27 19.02
C LEU A 152 -13.65 20.53 19.71
N SER A 153 -14.47 21.58 19.84
CA SER A 153 -14.11 22.76 20.63
C SER A 153 -13.93 22.42 22.11
N THR A 154 -14.75 21.51 22.65
CA THR A 154 -14.59 21.00 24.02
C THR A 154 -13.31 20.16 24.14
N ALA A 155 -13.03 19.28 23.18
CA ALA A 155 -11.78 18.50 23.19
C ALA A 155 -10.54 19.39 23.11
N ARG A 156 -10.60 20.46 22.30
CA ARG A 156 -9.55 21.47 22.17
C ARG A 156 -9.35 22.25 23.48
N SER A 157 -10.44 22.69 24.12
CA SER A 157 -10.35 23.43 25.39
C SER A 157 -9.85 22.57 26.54
N GLN A 158 -10.07 21.25 26.48
CA GLN A 158 -9.57 20.25 27.43
C GLN A 158 -8.18 19.71 27.10
N ASN A 159 -7.46 20.34 26.17
CA ASN A 159 -6.10 19.98 25.76
C ASN A 159 -5.94 18.51 25.30
N TRP A 160 -6.91 18.00 24.53
CA TRP A 160 -6.88 16.60 24.07
C TRP A 160 -5.68 16.27 23.17
N LEU A 161 -5.12 17.25 22.46
CA LEU A 161 -3.83 17.10 21.78
C LEU A 161 -2.78 17.92 22.53
N ASP A 162 -1.70 17.29 22.93
CA ASP A 162 -0.62 17.93 23.66
C ASP A 162 0.74 17.44 23.15
N LEU A 163 1.80 17.77 23.87
CA LEU A 163 3.17 17.38 23.51
C LEU A 163 3.44 15.86 23.62
N ASN A 164 2.54 15.06 24.22
CA ASN A 164 2.71 13.59 24.35
C ASN A 164 2.13 12.86 23.14
N THR A 165 1.30 13.56 22.37
CA THR A 165 0.73 13.06 21.13
C THR A 165 1.84 12.76 20.12
N LYS A 166 1.85 11.54 19.58
CA LYS A 166 2.80 11.13 18.53
C LYS A 166 2.14 10.98 17.18
N ALA A 167 0.88 10.57 17.15
CA ALA A 167 0.13 10.49 15.90
C ALA A 167 -1.35 10.75 16.13
N VAL A 168 -1.96 11.39 15.13
CA VAL A 168 -3.40 11.56 15.03
C VAL A 168 -3.85 11.01 13.68
N LEU A 169 -4.75 10.04 13.71
CA LEU A 169 -5.34 9.38 12.55
C LEU A 169 -6.80 9.82 12.44
N LEU A 170 -7.11 10.46 11.33
CA LEU A 170 -8.46 10.83 10.94
C LEU A 170 -8.96 9.83 9.91
N GLU A 171 -9.94 9.03 10.30
CA GLU A 171 -10.46 7.90 9.54
C GLU A 171 -11.93 8.13 9.21
N TYR A 172 -12.29 8.06 7.93
CA TYR A 172 -13.69 8.16 7.50
C TYR A 172 -13.91 7.41 6.19
N THR A 173 -15.18 7.11 5.89
CA THR A 173 -15.55 6.40 4.66
C THR A 173 -16.66 7.15 3.95
N VAL A 174 -16.52 7.27 2.64
CA VAL A 174 -17.52 7.83 1.74
C VAL A 174 -17.93 6.80 0.70
N TYR A 175 -19.15 6.91 0.19
CA TYR A 175 -19.71 6.05 -0.85
C TYR A 175 -20.23 6.92 -1.98
N ASN A 176 -19.77 6.66 -3.19
CA ASN A 176 -20.28 7.30 -4.40
C ASN A 176 -21.38 6.43 -5.02
N PRO A 177 -22.65 6.88 -5.03
CA PRO A 177 -23.75 6.13 -5.62
C PRO A 177 -23.70 6.08 -7.15
N ASN A 178 -23.06 7.05 -7.81
CA ASN A 178 -22.99 7.11 -9.28
C ASN A 178 -22.01 6.06 -9.84
N SER A 179 -20.87 5.85 -9.17
CA SER A 179 -19.85 4.86 -9.58
C SER A 179 -19.93 3.54 -8.82
N ASN A 180 -20.75 3.45 -7.77
CA ASN A 180 -20.83 2.32 -6.84
C ASN A 180 -19.44 1.95 -6.29
N LEU A 181 -18.75 2.94 -5.74
CA LEU A 181 -17.43 2.79 -5.12
C LEU A 181 -17.46 3.35 -3.71
N PHE A 182 -16.86 2.61 -2.79
CA PHE A 182 -16.56 3.07 -1.44
C PHE A 182 -15.12 3.57 -1.42
N THR A 183 -14.89 4.64 -0.67
CA THR A 183 -13.57 5.21 -0.46
C THR A 183 -13.34 5.32 1.04
N SER A 184 -12.36 4.58 1.55
CA SER A 184 -11.88 4.70 2.92
C SER A 184 -10.67 5.63 2.93
N VAL A 185 -10.74 6.69 3.72
CA VAL A 185 -9.67 7.68 3.85
C VAL A 185 -9.09 7.61 5.26
N THR A 186 -7.77 7.51 5.33
CA THR A 186 -7.00 7.61 6.57
C THR A 186 -5.97 8.73 6.40
N ALA A 187 -6.26 9.89 6.98
CA ALA A 187 -5.33 11.02 7.03
C ALA A 187 -4.56 10.98 8.36
N VAL A 188 -3.24 10.91 8.29
CA VAL A 188 -2.36 10.75 9.45
C VAL A 188 -1.47 11.97 9.58
N VAL A 189 -1.38 12.47 10.81
CA VAL A 189 -0.42 13.49 11.21
C VAL A 189 0.48 12.89 12.29
N GLU A 190 1.75 12.70 11.96
CA GLU A 190 2.78 12.19 12.85
C GLU A 190 3.56 13.37 13.43
N PHE A 191 3.59 13.51 14.75
CA PHE A 191 4.34 14.56 15.44
C PHE A 191 5.72 14.03 15.84
N LEU A 192 6.77 14.65 15.30
CA LEU A 192 8.14 14.29 15.59
C LEU A 192 8.54 14.78 16.99
N THR A 193 9.45 14.06 17.63
CA THR A 193 10.11 14.48 18.89
C THR A 193 10.82 15.84 18.77
N THR A 194 11.27 16.18 17.56
CA THR A 194 11.90 17.47 17.23
C THR A 194 10.92 18.65 17.16
N GLY A 195 9.61 18.39 17.24
CA GLY A 195 8.57 19.42 17.28
C GLY A 195 7.95 19.79 15.93
N SER A 196 8.34 19.12 14.84
CA SER A 196 7.66 19.21 13.55
C SER A 196 6.55 18.17 13.40
N ALA A 197 5.75 18.27 12.33
CA ALA A 197 4.76 17.26 11.97
C ALA A 197 4.96 16.79 10.52
N SER A 198 4.79 15.49 10.31
CA SER A 198 4.70 14.85 9.00
C SER A 198 3.25 14.48 8.71
N THR A 199 2.80 14.64 7.48
CA THR A 199 1.41 14.37 7.08
C THR A 199 1.37 13.37 5.94
N VAL A 200 0.58 12.32 6.09
CA VAL A 200 0.35 11.30 5.07
C VAL A 200 -1.15 11.08 4.91
N MET A 201 -1.61 10.90 3.67
CA MET A 201 -3.01 10.58 3.39
C MET A 201 -3.07 9.31 2.58
N ASP A 202 -3.76 8.30 3.12
CA ASP A 202 -4.02 7.03 2.46
C ASP A 202 -5.49 6.98 2.04
N VAL A 203 -5.72 6.77 0.74
CA VAL A 203 -7.06 6.77 0.13
C VAL A 203 -7.24 5.46 -0.60
N LYS A 204 -8.09 4.59 -0.05
CA LYS A 204 -8.38 3.27 -0.61
C LYS A 204 -9.77 3.23 -1.20
N VAL A 205 -9.85 2.96 -2.50
CA VAL A 205 -11.10 2.85 -3.25
C VAL A 205 -11.41 1.38 -3.50
N PHE A 206 -12.59 0.93 -3.13
CA PHE A 206 -13.01 -0.47 -3.25
C PHE A 206 -14.48 -0.59 -3.61
N ARG A 207 -14.84 -1.69 -4.29
CA ARG A 207 -16.25 -2.02 -4.60
C ARG A 207 -16.74 -3.09 -3.65
N LEU A 208 -17.69 -2.72 -2.80
CA LEU A 208 -18.33 -3.65 -1.85
C LEU A 208 -19.51 -4.40 -2.48
N MET A 209 -20.29 -3.74 -3.35
CA MET A 209 -21.42 -4.34 -4.05
C MET A 209 -21.00 -4.73 -5.47
N SER A 210 -20.68 -6.01 -5.68
CA SER A 210 -20.13 -6.51 -6.95
C SER A 210 -21.18 -6.73 -8.04
N TYR A 211 -22.38 -7.16 -7.67
CA TYR A 211 -23.42 -7.56 -8.62
C TYR A 211 -24.52 -6.50 -8.74
N ILE A 212 -24.40 -5.59 -9.70
CA ILE A 212 -25.42 -4.57 -9.98
C ILE A 212 -25.87 -4.66 -11.44
N GLY A 213 -27.20 -4.74 -11.64
CA GLY A 213 -27.83 -4.72 -12.96
C GLY A 213 -27.44 -5.90 -13.86
N GLY A 214 -27.57 -5.72 -15.17
CA GLY A 214 -27.24 -6.75 -16.17
C GLY A 214 -25.74 -7.06 -16.29
N PHE A 215 -24.87 -6.09 -16.00
CA PHE A 215 -23.43 -6.30 -15.99
C PHE A 215 -22.99 -7.25 -14.86
N GLY A 216 -23.68 -7.23 -13.72
CA GLY A 216 -23.43 -8.16 -12.62
C GLY A 216 -23.60 -9.63 -13.02
N LEU A 217 -24.56 -9.94 -13.90
CA LEU A 217 -24.75 -11.31 -14.41
C LEU A 217 -23.56 -11.75 -15.28
N ILE A 218 -23.04 -10.86 -16.13
CA ILE A 218 -21.87 -11.14 -16.97
C ILE A 218 -20.64 -11.42 -16.08
N VAL A 219 -20.42 -10.60 -15.05
CA VAL A 219 -19.34 -10.79 -14.08
C VAL A 219 -19.46 -12.15 -13.40
N LEU A 220 -20.65 -12.52 -12.92
CA LEU A 220 -20.90 -13.83 -12.30
C LEU A 220 -20.57 -14.99 -13.26
N ILE A 221 -21.00 -14.92 -14.52
CA ILE A 221 -20.70 -15.94 -15.53
C ILE A 221 -19.18 -16.06 -15.74
N MET A 222 -18.46 -14.93 -15.83
CA MET A 222 -17.01 -14.93 -16.01
C MET A 222 -16.26 -15.48 -14.78
N GLU A 223 -16.73 -15.18 -13.57
CA GLU A 223 -16.20 -15.74 -12.32
C GLU A 223 -16.37 -17.26 -12.26
N VAL A 224 -17.55 -17.77 -12.63
CA VAL A 224 -17.82 -19.22 -12.71
C VAL A 224 -16.93 -19.87 -13.77
N CYS A 225 -16.82 -19.28 -14.96
CA CYS A 225 -15.91 -19.75 -16.00
C CYS A 225 -14.45 -19.80 -15.52
N PHE A 226 -13.97 -18.75 -14.84
CA PHE A 226 -12.63 -18.70 -14.27
C PHE A 226 -12.40 -19.83 -13.24
N GLY A 227 -13.37 -20.08 -12.36
CA GLY A 227 -13.32 -21.19 -11.41
C GLY A 227 -13.25 -22.56 -12.08
N VAL A 228 -14.08 -22.80 -13.10
CA VAL A 228 -14.09 -24.06 -13.88
C VAL A 228 -12.76 -24.27 -14.61
N ILE A 229 -12.23 -23.24 -15.28
CA ILE A 229 -10.94 -23.32 -15.99
C ILE A 229 -9.80 -23.60 -15.00
N THR A 230 -9.79 -22.92 -13.86
CA THR A 230 -8.80 -23.15 -12.80
C THR A 230 -8.86 -24.58 -12.27
N MET A 231 -10.06 -25.14 -12.10
CA MET A 231 -10.25 -26.52 -11.66
C MET A 231 -9.75 -27.54 -12.70
N VAL A 232 -10.01 -27.29 -14.00
CA VAL A 232 -9.48 -28.12 -15.08
C VAL A 232 -7.94 -28.09 -15.09
N PHE A 233 -7.33 -26.91 -14.99
CA PHE A 233 -5.87 -26.78 -14.90
C PHE A 233 -5.29 -27.40 -13.64
N PHE A 234 -6.01 -27.34 -12.51
CA PHE A 234 -5.62 -28.01 -11.28
C PHE A 234 -5.51 -29.52 -11.48
N VAL A 235 -6.54 -30.16 -12.04
CA VAL A 235 -6.54 -31.61 -12.31
C VAL A 235 -5.43 -31.98 -13.30
N GLN A 236 -5.21 -31.18 -14.35
CA GLN A 236 -4.11 -31.41 -15.30
C GLN A 236 -2.73 -31.26 -14.65
N CYS A 237 -2.54 -30.29 -13.77
CA CYS A 237 -1.29 -30.08 -13.03
C CYS A 237 -1.01 -31.29 -12.13
N VAL A 238 -1.99 -31.74 -11.34
CA VAL A 238 -1.85 -32.92 -10.46
C VAL A 238 -1.46 -34.17 -11.26
N LYS A 239 -2.10 -34.40 -12.41
CA LYS A 239 -1.72 -35.51 -13.31
C LYS A 239 -0.27 -35.39 -13.79
N ARG A 240 0.16 -34.20 -14.23
CA ARG A 240 1.53 -33.95 -14.71
C ARG A 240 2.58 -34.09 -13.62
N VAL A 241 2.31 -33.57 -12.42
CA VAL A 241 3.17 -33.74 -11.23
C VAL A 241 3.28 -35.22 -10.86
N ARG A 242 2.17 -35.98 -10.88
CA ARG A 242 2.19 -37.41 -10.56
C ARG A 242 3.01 -38.24 -11.55
N MET A 243 2.98 -37.88 -12.83
CA MET A 243 3.77 -38.56 -13.86
C MET A 243 5.27 -38.19 -13.82
N LYS A 244 5.59 -36.88 -13.77
CA LYS A 244 6.97 -36.40 -13.87
C LYS A 244 7.70 -36.27 -12.52
N ARG A 245 6.99 -36.38 -11.39
CA ARG A 245 7.50 -36.21 -10.02
C ARG A 245 8.37 -34.95 -9.88
N THR A 246 9.63 -35.10 -9.46
CA THR A 246 10.57 -34.00 -9.25
C THR A 246 11.01 -33.33 -10.56
N GLY A 247 10.97 -34.05 -11.68
CA GLY A 247 11.27 -33.49 -13.01
C GLY A 247 10.22 -32.50 -13.53
N TYR A 248 9.08 -32.34 -12.84
CA TYR A 248 8.12 -31.29 -13.16
C TYR A 248 8.66 -29.90 -12.77
N PHE A 249 9.30 -29.79 -11.60
CA PHE A 249 9.77 -28.52 -11.04
C PHE A 249 11.11 -28.05 -11.63
N THR A 250 11.81 -28.89 -12.38
CA THR A 250 13.07 -28.52 -13.06
C THR A 250 12.83 -27.71 -14.33
N ASP A 251 11.64 -27.82 -14.94
CA ASP A 251 11.29 -27.08 -16.15
C ASP A 251 10.67 -25.73 -15.79
N PHE A 252 11.29 -24.64 -16.26
CA PHE A 252 10.90 -23.27 -15.96
C PHE A 252 9.43 -22.99 -16.27
N TRP A 253 8.92 -23.50 -17.39
CA TRP A 253 7.53 -23.25 -17.78
C TRP A 253 6.51 -24.00 -16.92
N ASN A 254 6.86 -25.22 -16.49
CA ASN A 254 6.01 -25.99 -15.59
C ASN A 254 5.98 -25.35 -14.20
N LEU A 255 7.11 -24.79 -13.74
CA LEU A 255 7.17 -24.01 -12.50
C LEU A 255 6.27 -22.75 -12.60
N LEU A 256 6.33 -22.04 -13.72
CA LEU A 256 5.49 -20.86 -13.96
C LEU A 256 3.99 -21.20 -13.97
N GLU A 257 3.62 -22.29 -14.66
CA GLU A 257 2.24 -22.82 -14.66
C GLU A 257 1.77 -23.19 -13.25
N PHE A 258 2.64 -23.78 -12.43
CA PHE A 258 2.34 -24.12 -11.05
C PHE A 258 2.14 -22.89 -10.16
N VAL A 259 2.99 -21.87 -10.29
CA VAL A 259 2.85 -20.61 -9.56
C VAL A 259 1.57 -19.88 -9.95
N LEU A 260 1.26 -19.81 -11.26
CA LEU A 260 0.00 -19.24 -11.74
C LEU A 260 -1.21 -19.93 -11.11
N LEU A 261 -1.21 -21.27 -11.06
CA LEU A 261 -2.28 -22.05 -10.46
C LEU A 261 -2.41 -21.77 -8.94
N CYS A 262 -1.29 -21.67 -8.22
CA CYS A 262 -1.31 -21.33 -6.79
C CYS A 262 -1.91 -19.94 -6.55
N LEU A 263 -1.53 -18.95 -7.37
CA LEU A 263 -2.09 -17.59 -7.30
C LEU A 263 -3.58 -17.59 -7.65
N ALA A 264 -4.01 -18.34 -8.66
CA ALA A 264 -5.41 -18.44 -9.07
C ALA A 264 -6.28 -19.08 -7.97
N VAL A 265 -5.80 -20.15 -7.32
CA VAL A 265 -6.50 -20.77 -6.18
C VAL A 265 -6.56 -19.80 -4.99
N THR A 266 -5.45 -19.12 -4.68
CA THR A 266 -5.41 -18.10 -3.62
C THR A 266 -6.41 -16.98 -3.89
N CYS A 267 -6.51 -16.54 -5.14
CA CYS A 267 -7.48 -15.55 -5.58
C CYS A 267 -8.93 -16.00 -5.32
N ILE A 268 -9.30 -17.23 -5.67
CA ILE A 268 -10.64 -17.78 -5.41
C ILE A 268 -10.95 -17.80 -3.90
N VAL A 269 -9.97 -18.21 -3.08
CA VAL A 269 -10.11 -18.22 -1.62
C VAL A 269 -10.32 -16.81 -1.07
N LEU A 270 -9.48 -15.85 -1.49
CA LEU A 270 -9.61 -14.45 -1.08
C LEU A 270 -10.94 -13.84 -1.53
N TYR A 271 -11.43 -14.19 -2.72
CA TYR A 271 -12.73 -13.76 -3.21
C TYR A 271 -13.88 -14.24 -2.31
N ALA A 272 -13.87 -15.52 -1.93
CA ALA A 272 -14.87 -16.08 -1.02
C ALA A 272 -14.86 -15.37 0.35
N PHE A 273 -13.66 -15.12 0.91
CA PHE A 273 -13.52 -14.37 2.16
C PHE A 273 -14.00 -12.91 2.01
N LYS A 274 -13.68 -12.25 0.89
CA LYS A 274 -14.16 -10.90 0.59
C LYS A 274 -15.69 -10.86 0.61
N HIS A 275 -16.36 -11.81 -0.03
CA HIS A 275 -17.83 -11.87 -0.06
C HIS A 275 -18.44 -12.03 1.35
N ILE A 276 -17.86 -12.90 2.19
CA ILE A 276 -18.32 -13.04 3.59
C ILE A 276 -18.14 -11.73 4.35
N LEU A 277 -16.99 -11.07 4.18
CA LEU A 277 -16.69 -9.81 4.85
C LEU A 277 -17.62 -8.68 4.39
N THR A 278 -17.98 -8.63 3.10
CA THR A 278 -18.92 -7.66 2.56
C THR A 278 -20.31 -7.83 3.16
N ASP A 279 -20.79 -9.06 3.31
CA ASP A 279 -22.10 -9.35 3.89
C ASP A 279 -22.17 -8.91 5.36
N VAL A 280 -21.12 -9.22 6.13
CA VAL A 280 -21.00 -8.80 7.54
C VAL A 280 -20.98 -7.27 7.66
N ALA A 281 -20.24 -6.59 6.79
CA ALA A 281 -20.14 -5.13 6.80
C ALA A 281 -21.45 -4.44 6.43
N MET A 282 -22.17 -4.97 5.43
CA MET A 282 -23.47 -4.46 5.02
C MET A 282 -24.53 -4.68 6.11
N ALA A 283 -24.50 -5.84 6.79
CA ALA A 283 -25.36 -6.09 7.95
C ALA A 283 -25.08 -5.11 9.10
N ALA A 284 -23.81 -4.81 9.37
CA ALA A 284 -23.42 -3.83 10.39
C ALA A 284 -23.91 -2.40 10.04
N LEU A 285 -23.89 -2.04 8.77
CA LEU A 285 -24.40 -0.74 8.29
C LEU A 285 -25.93 -0.63 8.41
N HIS A 286 -26.65 -1.72 8.14
CA HIS A 286 -28.11 -1.73 8.18
C HIS A 286 -28.67 -1.63 9.61
N ASN A 287 -27.89 -2.00 10.61
CA ASN A 287 -28.25 -1.89 12.02
C ASN A 287 -28.30 -0.41 12.46
N ARG A 288 -29.46 0.23 12.22
CA ARG A 288 -29.81 1.63 12.53
C ARG A 288 -29.55 2.07 13.98
N LYS A 289 -29.41 1.14 14.93
CA LYS A 289 -29.13 1.42 16.35
C LYS A 289 -27.66 1.72 16.65
N SER A 290 -26.75 1.39 15.73
CA SER A 290 -25.33 1.72 15.85
C SER A 290 -25.06 3.07 15.18
N ASP A 291 -25.17 4.17 15.93
CA ASP A 291 -24.64 5.48 15.50
C ASP A 291 -23.09 5.53 15.49
N GLY A 292 -22.44 4.37 15.56
CA GLY A 292 -21.00 4.22 15.63
C GLY A 292 -20.28 4.26 14.28
N PHE A 293 -18.97 4.48 14.35
CA PHE A 293 -18.06 4.31 13.23
C PHE A 293 -17.97 2.83 12.82
N VAL A 294 -18.08 2.55 11.53
CA VAL A 294 -17.86 1.21 10.98
C VAL A 294 -16.50 1.22 10.29
N ASN A 295 -15.59 0.35 10.74
CA ASN A 295 -14.24 0.31 10.19
C ASN A 295 -14.20 -0.39 8.83
N PHE A 296 -14.27 0.38 7.75
CA PHE A 296 -14.09 -0.12 6.39
C PHE A 296 -12.61 -0.21 5.96
N ASN A 297 -11.68 0.34 6.74
CA ASN A 297 -10.25 0.33 6.38
C ASN A 297 -9.71 -1.10 6.28
N SER A 298 -10.08 -1.98 7.21
CA SER A 298 -9.70 -3.39 7.16
C SER A 298 -10.23 -4.08 5.90
N ILE A 299 -11.46 -3.78 5.50
CA ILE A 299 -12.10 -4.33 4.30
C ILE A 299 -11.38 -3.82 3.04
N ALA A 300 -11.06 -2.53 3.01
CA ALA A 300 -10.31 -1.91 1.93
C ALA A 300 -8.90 -2.54 1.78
N LEU A 301 -8.22 -2.80 2.89
CA LEU A 301 -6.92 -3.50 2.89
C LEU A 301 -7.06 -4.93 2.34
N TYR A 302 -8.11 -5.67 2.73
CA TYR A 302 -8.37 -6.99 2.15
C TYR A 302 -8.64 -6.92 0.64
N ASP A 303 -9.40 -5.92 0.16
CA ASP A 303 -9.66 -5.73 -1.26
C ASP A 303 -8.38 -5.38 -2.04
N GLU A 304 -7.52 -4.56 -1.46
CA GLU A 304 -6.22 -4.21 -2.02
C GLU A 304 -5.31 -5.45 -2.15
N MET A 305 -5.23 -6.28 -1.10
CA MET A 305 -4.49 -7.55 -1.14
C MET A 305 -5.04 -8.50 -2.21
N TYR A 306 -6.36 -8.58 -2.34
CA TYR A 306 -7.01 -9.32 -3.42
C TYR A 306 -6.62 -8.75 -4.81
N GLY A 307 -6.58 -7.43 -4.95
CA GLY A 307 -6.11 -6.73 -6.14
C GLY A 307 -4.67 -7.08 -6.52
N PHE A 308 -3.74 -7.12 -5.57
CA PHE A 308 -2.36 -7.52 -5.81
C PHE A 308 -2.24 -8.97 -6.27
N VAL A 309 -2.97 -9.90 -5.67
CA VAL A 309 -2.98 -11.31 -6.09
C VAL A 309 -3.55 -11.44 -7.50
N MET A 310 -4.64 -10.73 -7.80
CA MET A 310 -5.23 -10.67 -9.14
C MET A 310 -4.26 -10.13 -10.19
N ALA A 311 -3.55 -9.04 -9.88
CA ALA A 311 -2.52 -8.49 -10.75
C ALA A 311 -1.39 -9.51 -11.00
N GLY A 312 -0.98 -10.26 -9.97
CA GLY A 312 -0.04 -11.37 -10.09
C GLY A 312 -0.53 -12.48 -11.02
N VAL A 313 -1.80 -12.88 -10.91
CA VAL A 313 -2.41 -13.87 -11.82
C VAL A 313 -2.37 -13.36 -13.26
N VAL A 314 -2.79 -12.11 -13.51
CA VAL A 314 -2.79 -11.52 -14.85
C VAL A 314 -1.37 -11.43 -15.40
N PHE A 315 -0.40 -10.96 -14.61
CA PHE A 315 1.01 -10.88 -15.00
C PHE A 315 1.61 -12.25 -15.34
N MET A 316 1.34 -13.27 -14.53
CA MET A 316 1.83 -14.62 -14.81
C MET A 316 1.14 -15.23 -16.03
N ALA A 317 -0.15 -14.97 -16.21
CA ALA A 317 -0.90 -15.39 -17.40
C ALA A 317 -0.38 -14.70 -18.67
N THR A 318 0.01 -13.42 -18.62
CA THR A 318 0.60 -12.73 -19.77
C THR A 318 1.97 -13.30 -20.11
N ILE A 319 2.82 -13.64 -19.14
CA ILE A 319 4.09 -14.35 -19.42
C ILE A 319 3.82 -15.71 -20.06
N GLN A 320 2.83 -16.45 -19.57
CA GLN A 320 2.47 -17.73 -20.17
C GLN A 320 1.91 -17.56 -21.60
N PHE A 321 1.18 -16.49 -21.86
CA PHE A 321 0.76 -16.14 -23.21
C PHE A 321 1.96 -15.85 -24.13
N LEU A 322 3.02 -15.20 -23.64
CA LEU A 322 4.26 -15.00 -24.41
C LEU A 322 4.93 -16.33 -24.80
N LYS A 323 4.79 -17.40 -24.01
CA LYS A 323 5.25 -18.75 -24.39
C LYS A 323 4.58 -19.21 -25.68
N LEU A 324 3.26 -18.98 -25.83
CA LEU A 324 2.53 -19.35 -27.03
C LEU A 324 2.99 -18.54 -28.25
N LEU A 325 3.51 -17.33 -28.05
CA LEU A 325 4.08 -16.54 -29.15
C LEU A 325 5.45 -17.05 -29.60
N GLN A 326 6.14 -17.91 -28.83
CA GLN A 326 7.41 -18.52 -29.25
C GLN A 326 7.26 -19.45 -30.46
N PHE A 327 6.04 -19.84 -30.85
CA PHE A 327 5.77 -20.50 -32.13
C PHE A 327 6.06 -19.61 -33.35
N ASN A 328 6.25 -18.30 -33.17
CA ASN A 328 6.75 -17.42 -34.22
C ASN A 328 8.30 -17.43 -34.25
N LYS A 329 8.88 -17.71 -35.41
CA LYS A 329 10.34 -17.79 -35.65
C LYS A 329 11.13 -16.63 -35.04
N LYS A 330 10.60 -15.41 -35.15
CA LYS A 330 11.26 -14.22 -34.60
C LYS A 330 11.23 -14.19 -33.07
N MET A 331 10.17 -14.68 -32.44
CA MET A 331 9.99 -14.62 -30.99
C MET A 331 10.70 -15.75 -30.26
N GLY A 332 10.71 -16.98 -30.76
CA GLY A 332 11.48 -18.05 -30.12
C GLY A 332 13.00 -17.90 -30.34
N MET A 333 13.45 -17.15 -31.35
CA MET A 333 14.86 -16.73 -31.47
C MET A 333 15.27 -15.89 -30.25
N LEU A 334 14.45 -14.91 -29.83
CA LEU A 334 14.71 -14.11 -28.63
C LEU A 334 14.78 -14.98 -27.36
N GLY A 335 13.88 -15.95 -27.24
CA GLY A 335 13.89 -16.91 -26.13
C GLY A 335 15.17 -17.75 -26.09
N SER A 336 15.65 -18.19 -27.25
CA SER A 336 16.89 -18.97 -27.39
C SER A 336 18.13 -18.13 -27.08
N THR A 337 18.14 -16.87 -27.52
CA THR A 337 19.18 -15.88 -27.17
C THR A 337 19.26 -15.66 -25.67
N LEU A 338 18.13 -15.43 -24.98
CA LEU A 338 18.11 -15.27 -23.52
C LEU A 338 18.56 -16.54 -22.79
N LYS A 339 18.18 -17.73 -23.30
CA LYS A 339 18.60 -19.01 -22.72
C LYS A 339 20.11 -19.21 -22.85
N LEU A 340 20.69 -18.89 -24.01
CA LEU A 340 22.13 -18.93 -24.23
C LEU A 340 22.87 -17.93 -23.34
N ALA A 341 22.40 -16.68 -23.31
CA ALA A 341 22.97 -15.60 -22.50
C ALA A 341 22.83 -15.83 -20.98
N SER A 342 21.90 -16.69 -20.54
CA SER A 342 21.55 -16.83 -19.12
C SER A 342 22.72 -17.16 -18.20
N LYS A 343 23.70 -17.95 -18.67
CA LYS A 343 24.89 -18.31 -17.89
C LYS A 343 25.78 -17.09 -17.65
N ASP A 344 26.01 -16.29 -18.69
CA ASP A 344 26.87 -15.11 -18.64
C ASP A 344 26.17 -13.96 -17.92
N LEU A 345 24.87 -13.77 -18.18
CA LEU A 345 24.02 -12.83 -17.46
C LEU A 345 23.99 -13.11 -15.95
N ARG A 346 23.90 -14.39 -15.53
CA ARG A 346 23.93 -14.73 -14.10
C ARG A 346 25.23 -14.32 -13.44
N THR A 347 26.36 -14.48 -14.14
CA THR A 347 27.68 -14.09 -13.63
C THR A 347 27.80 -12.56 -13.58
N PHE A 348 27.36 -11.88 -14.64
CA PHE A 348 27.29 -10.41 -14.71
C PHE A 348 26.38 -9.81 -13.62
N SER A 349 25.23 -10.43 -13.32
CA SER A 349 24.31 -9.95 -12.29
C SER A 349 24.97 -9.87 -10.91
N ILE A 350 25.84 -10.82 -10.56
CA ILE A 350 26.58 -10.79 -9.30
C ILE A 350 27.47 -9.55 -9.22
N THR A 351 28.23 -9.28 -10.28
CA THR A 351 29.08 -8.09 -10.39
C THR A 351 28.25 -6.81 -10.35
N PHE A 352 27.13 -6.76 -11.08
CA PHE A 352 26.21 -5.63 -11.10
C PHE A 352 25.70 -5.30 -9.69
N PHE A 353 25.14 -6.29 -8.97
CA PHE A 353 24.60 -6.07 -7.64
C PHE A 353 25.67 -5.64 -6.63
N LEU A 354 26.90 -6.16 -6.75
CA LEU A 354 28.02 -5.74 -5.89
C LEU A 354 28.32 -4.25 -6.04
N TYR A 355 28.48 -3.75 -7.28
CA TYR A 355 28.69 -2.32 -7.51
C TYR A 355 27.46 -1.49 -7.12
N PHE A 356 26.27 -1.96 -7.50
CA PHE A 356 25.03 -1.27 -7.22
C PHE A 356 24.81 -1.06 -5.72
N PHE A 357 24.96 -2.10 -4.89
CA PHE A 357 24.82 -1.97 -3.44
C PHE A 357 25.95 -1.17 -2.80
N ALA A 358 27.17 -1.20 -3.34
CA ALA A 358 28.25 -0.34 -2.87
C ALA A 358 27.94 1.15 -3.09
N PHE A 359 27.40 1.51 -4.27
CA PHE A 359 26.94 2.86 -4.55
C PHE A 359 25.70 3.23 -3.73
N ALA A 360 24.74 2.32 -3.55
CA ALA A 360 23.56 2.56 -2.72
C ALA A 360 23.96 2.83 -1.27
N ALA A 361 24.86 2.03 -0.69
CA ALA A 361 25.36 2.26 0.67
C ALA A 361 26.11 3.61 0.78
N THR A 362 26.93 3.95 -0.22
CA THR A 362 27.64 5.24 -0.26
C THR A 362 26.66 6.41 -0.37
N GLY A 363 25.63 6.30 -1.22
CA GLY A 363 24.59 7.32 -1.38
C GLY A 363 23.78 7.52 -0.09
N PHE A 364 23.40 6.43 0.58
CA PHE A 364 22.73 6.48 1.88
C PHE A 364 23.58 7.23 2.92
N LEU A 365 24.88 6.92 3.00
CA LEU A 365 25.78 7.57 3.97
C LEU A 365 26.06 9.04 3.66
N LEU A 366 26.19 9.41 2.38
CA LEU A 366 26.49 10.79 1.98
C LEU A 366 25.26 11.71 2.02
N PHE A 367 24.09 11.19 1.64
CA PHE A 367 22.90 12.01 1.36
C PHE A 367 21.71 11.70 2.26
N GLY A 368 21.70 10.61 3.03
CA GLY A 368 20.51 10.17 3.78
C GLY A 368 20.07 11.11 4.90
N SER A 369 20.94 12.00 5.37
CA SER A 369 20.57 13.03 6.35
C SER A 369 19.97 14.30 5.73
N THR A 370 20.15 14.51 4.43
CA THR A 370 19.80 15.77 3.75
C THR A 370 18.74 15.61 2.67
N LEU A 371 18.73 14.46 1.97
CA LEU A 371 17.83 14.18 0.87
C LEU A 371 16.87 13.04 1.23
N THR A 372 15.57 13.28 1.06
CA THR A 372 14.51 12.28 1.31
C THR A 372 14.64 11.04 0.42
N SER A 373 15.12 11.22 -0.81
CA SER A 373 15.39 10.13 -1.77
C SER A 373 16.43 9.12 -1.27
N TYR A 374 17.25 9.50 -0.29
CA TYR A 374 18.34 8.67 0.25
C TYR A 374 18.16 8.35 1.74
N GLN A 375 16.99 8.66 2.31
CA GLN A 375 16.75 8.64 3.76
C GLN A 375 16.79 7.23 4.36
N ASP A 376 16.32 6.22 3.61
CA ASP A 376 16.26 4.83 4.03
C ASP A 376 16.89 3.92 2.97
N VAL A 377 17.25 2.69 3.35
CA VAL A 377 17.89 1.74 2.42
C VAL A 377 16.99 1.42 1.21
N ILE A 378 15.67 1.35 1.43
CA ILE A 378 14.70 1.04 0.37
C ILE A 378 14.58 2.23 -0.59
N THR A 379 14.32 3.43 -0.10
CA THR A 379 14.19 4.64 -0.92
C THR A 379 15.50 4.98 -1.63
N THR A 380 16.65 4.73 -0.99
CA THR A 380 17.97 4.85 -1.62
C THR A 380 18.11 3.87 -2.77
N THR A 381 17.73 2.61 -2.57
CA THR A 381 17.79 1.57 -3.61
C THR A 381 16.91 1.93 -4.80
N GLU A 382 15.68 2.39 -4.55
CA GLU A 382 14.77 2.88 -5.59
C GLU A 382 15.38 4.06 -6.36
N SER A 383 15.95 5.03 -5.65
CA SER A 383 16.63 6.18 -6.23
C SER A 383 17.86 5.78 -7.07
N MET A 384 18.60 4.75 -6.67
CA MET A 384 19.72 4.22 -7.46
C MET A 384 19.25 3.54 -8.74
N PHE A 385 18.16 2.78 -8.71
CA PHE A 385 17.56 2.24 -9.94
C PHE A 385 17.05 3.35 -10.86
N ALA A 386 16.39 4.37 -10.31
CA ALA A 386 15.96 5.55 -11.06
C ALA A 386 17.15 6.27 -11.70
N PHE A 387 18.26 6.42 -10.96
CA PHE A 387 19.50 6.98 -11.49
C PHE A 387 20.08 6.10 -12.62
N ALA A 388 20.04 4.77 -12.50
CA ALA A 388 20.48 3.88 -13.59
C ALA A 388 19.65 4.06 -14.88
N LEU A 389 18.37 4.44 -14.76
CA LEU A 389 17.48 4.79 -15.88
C LEU A 389 17.67 6.24 -16.38
N GLY A 390 18.53 7.02 -15.75
CA GLY A 390 18.86 8.39 -16.14
C GLY A 390 18.04 9.47 -15.44
N THR A 391 17.19 9.12 -14.47
CA THR A 391 16.41 10.10 -13.70
C THR A 391 17.08 10.36 -12.35
N PHE A 392 17.76 11.51 -12.21
CA PHE A 392 18.36 11.96 -10.96
C PHE A 392 18.43 13.50 -10.92
N ASP A 393 18.31 14.09 -9.74
CA ASP A 393 18.48 15.54 -9.56
C ASP A 393 19.92 15.87 -9.17
N TYR A 394 20.70 16.30 -10.16
CA TYR A 394 22.08 16.73 -9.94
C TYR A 394 22.17 17.95 -9.01
N LYS A 395 21.21 18.88 -9.08
CA LYS A 395 21.27 20.13 -8.30
C LYS A 395 21.13 19.83 -6.83
N GLU A 396 20.18 18.96 -6.46
CA GLU A 396 19.99 18.55 -5.06
C GLU A 396 21.22 17.81 -4.51
N ILE A 397 21.79 16.88 -5.27
CA ILE A 397 22.98 16.13 -4.87
C ILE A 397 24.21 17.04 -4.70
N SER A 398 24.43 17.96 -5.64
CA SER A 398 25.54 18.91 -5.58
C SER A 398 25.38 19.95 -4.49
N ALA A 399 24.14 20.34 -4.16
CA ALA A 399 23.85 21.25 -3.06
C ALA A 399 24.05 20.57 -1.69
N ALA A 400 23.69 19.29 -1.57
CA ALA A 400 23.87 18.52 -0.34
C ALA A 400 25.34 18.30 0.00
N GLN A 401 26.16 17.92 -0.99
CA GLN A 401 27.61 17.74 -0.84
C GLN A 401 28.36 18.36 -2.03
N PRO A 402 28.91 19.57 -1.91
CA PRO A 402 29.52 20.29 -3.03
C PRO A 402 30.69 19.57 -3.72
N PHE A 403 31.45 18.76 -2.98
CA PHE A 403 32.59 18.01 -3.52
C PHE A 403 32.23 16.53 -3.78
N TRP A 404 31.73 15.83 -2.76
CA TRP A 404 31.42 14.40 -2.86
C TRP A 404 30.21 14.11 -3.76
N GLY A 405 29.25 15.04 -3.85
CA GLY A 405 28.07 14.90 -4.69
C GLY A 405 28.40 14.76 -6.17
N PRO A 406 29.09 15.73 -6.79
CA PRO A 406 29.52 15.62 -8.17
C PRO A 406 30.40 14.39 -8.42
N LEU A 407 31.37 14.10 -7.54
CA LEU A 407 32.24 12.93 -7.67
C LEU A 407 31.45 11.61 -7.65
N PHE A 408 30.47 11.50 -6.76
CA PHE A 408 29.56 10.36 -6.71
C PHE A 408 28.76 10.20 -8.01
N VAL A 409 28.19 11.29 -8.53
CA VAL A 409 27.43 11.27 -9.79
C VAL A 409 28.31 10.86 -10.97
N PHE A 410 29.49 11.45 -11.14
CA PHE A 410 30.39 11.11 -12.24
C PHE A 410 30.88 9.66 -12.16
N SER A 411 31.22 9.19 -10.96
CA SER A 411 31.65 7.79 -10.77
C SER A 411 30.50 6.80 -11.01
N TYR A 412 29.29 7.10 -10.57
CA TYR A 412 28.11 6.27 -10.84
C TYR A 412 27.81 6.18 -12.34
N ILE A 413 27.84 7.31 -13.06
CA ILE A 413 27.63 7.34 -14.51
C ILE A 413 28.74 6.54 -15.22
N GLY A 414 30.01 6.70 -14.83
CA GLY A 414 31.12 5.96 -15.44
C GLY A 414 31.03 4.45 -15.23
N VAL A 415 30.81 4.02 -13.97
CA VAL A 415 30.80 2.60 -13.61
C VAL A 415 29.50 1.92 -14.00
N VAL A 416 28.35 2.43 -13.54
CA VAL A 416 27.07 1.74 -13.70
C VAL A 416 26.47 2.00 -15.07
N TYR A 417 26.37 3.27 -15.47
CA TYR A 417 25.70 3.60 -16.73
C TYR A 417 26.56 3.28 -17.96
N ILE A 418 27.80 3.77 -18.03
CA ILE A 418 28.66 3.56 -19.20
C ILE A 418 29.22 2.14 -19.20
N SER A 419 29.78 1.65 -18.10
CA SER A 419 30.47 0.35 -18.13
C SER A 419 29.47 -0.82 -18.05
N LEU A 420 28.69 -0.91 -16.96
CA LEU A 420 27.83 -2.08 -16.74
C LEU A 420 26.71 -2.20 -17.78
N MET A 421 26.09 -1.10 -18.22
CA MET A 421 25.06 -1.19 -19.26
C MET A 421 25.64 -1.63 -20.61
N ASN A 422 26.83 -1.17 -20.98
CA ASN A 422 27.49 -1.64 -22.20
C ASN A 422 27.86 -3.13 -22.11
N PHE A 423 28.37 -3.61 -20.97
CA PHE A 423 28.61 -5.05 -20.78
C PHE A 423 27.33 -5.87 -20.92
N PHE A 424 26.23 -5.42 -20.34
CA PHE A 424 24.93 -6.08 -20.48
C PHE A 424 24.49 -6.17 -21.95
N LEU A 425 24.59 -5.06 -22.70
CA LEU A 425 24.26 -5.01 -24.12
C LEU A 425 25.19 -5.91 -24.96
N THR A 426 26.49 -5.94 -24.66
CA THR A 426 27.45 -6.80 -25.37
C THR A 426 27.13 -8.29 -25.17
N ILE A 427 26.86 -8.72 -23.93
CA ILE A 427 26.52 -10.13 -23.63
C ILE A 427 25.28 -10.58 -24.43
N ILE A 428 24.24 -9.73 -24.45
CA ILE A 428 23.02 -10.02 -25.19
C ILE A 428 23.28 -9.99 -26.70
N GLY A 429 24.01 -8.98 -27.19
CA GLY A 429 24.34 -8.82 -28.61
C GLY A 429 25.15 -9.99 -29.17
N GLU A 430 26.14 -10.47 -28.42
CA GLU A 430 26.94 -11.63 -28.79
C GLU A 430 26.09 -12.90 -28.83
N SER A 431 25.33 -13.15 -27.76
CA SER A 431 24.41 -14.30 -27.70
C SER A 431 23.36 -14.25 -28.83
N PHE A 432 22.91 -13.06 -29.20
CA PHE A 432 21.97 -12.86 -30.30
C PHE A 432 22.61 -13.20 -31.65
N SER A 433 23.83 -12.73 -31.90
CA SER A 433 24.57 -13.04 -33.13
C SER A 433 24.83 -14.54 -33.25
N GLN A 434 25.23 -15.20 -32.17
CA GLN A 434 25.49 -16.65 -32.15
C GLN A 434 24.22 -17.48 -32.46
N VAL A 435 23.06 -17.10 -31.92
CA VAL A 435 21.77 -17.78 -32.21
C VAL A 435 21.26 -17.47 -33.62
N LYS A 436 21.59 -16.29 -34.15
CA LYS A 436 21.23 -15.91 -35.52
C LYS A 436 22.03 -16.71 -36.56
N GLU A 437 23.32 -16.93 -36.32
CA GLU A 437 24.22 -17.67 -37.22
C GLU A 437 24.01 -19.19 -37.13
N ASN A 438 23.76 -19.72 -35.92
CA ASN A 438 23.58 -21.15 -35.72
C ASN A 438 22.10 -21.54 -35.75
N VAL A 439 21.62 -21.99 -36.90
CA VAL A 439 20.25 -22.52 -37.07
C VAL A 439 19.97 -23.69 -36.10
N ALA A 440 20.99 -24.48 -35.75
CA ALA A 440 20.87 -25.58 -34.78
C ALA A 440 20.59 -25.13 -33.33
N LEU A 441 20.84 -23.85 -33.00
CA LEU A 441 20.47 -23.26 -31.70
C LEU A 441 19.04 -22.70 -31.70
N GLN A 442 18.35 -22.70 -32.84
CA GLN A 442 16.95 -22.30 -32.94
C GLN A 442 16.05 -23.49 -32.58
N SER A 443 14.99 -23.25 -31.81
CA SER A 443 14.01 -24.27 -31.46
C SER A 443 13.34 -24.87 -32.70
N ASN A 444 13.39 -26.19 -32.89
CA ASN A 444 12.76 -26.89 -34.03
C ASN A 444 11.22 -26.91 -34.01
N ASP A 445 10.58 -26.29 -33.01
CA ASP A 445 9.12 -26.27 -32.84
C ASP A 445 8.37 -25.59 -34.01
N TYR A 446 9.09 -24.85 -34.88
CA TYR A 446 8.54 -24.22 -36.09
C TYR A 446 8.16 -25.21 -37.19
N GLU A 447 8.86 -26.34 -37.30
CA GLU A 447 8.55 -27.37 -38.30
C GLU A 447 7.13 -27.91 -38.12
N ILE A 448 6.60 -27.90 -36.90
CA ILE A 448 5.25 -28.36 -36.58
C ILE A 448 4.18 -27.39 -37.13
N VAL A 449 4.42 -26.08 -37.10
CA VAL A 449 3.48 -25.08 -37.63
C VAL A 449 3.47 -25.12 -39.15
N ASP A 450 4.65 -25.20 -39.78
CA ASP A 450 4.75 -25.35 -41.24
C ASP A 450 4.15 -26.70 -41.69
N PHE A 451 4.33 -27.77 -40.93
CA PHE A 451 3.70 -29.06 -41.17
C PHE A 451 2.16 -28.99 -41.00
N MET A 452 1.64 -28.35 -39.95
CA MET A 452 0.20 -28.16 -39.77
C MET A 452 -0.39 -27.29 -40.89
N TRP A 453 0.30 -26.23 -41.30
CA TRP A 453 -0.13 -25.36 -42.40
C TRP A 453 -0.09 -26.08 -43.75
N ALA A 454 0.94 -26.91 -44.00
CA ALA A 454 1.02 -27.76 -45.17
C ALA A 454 -0.11 -28.80 -45.21
N LYS A 455 -0.45 -29.39 -44.05
CA LYS A 455 -1.55 -30.36 -43.92
C LYS A 455 -2.92 -29.72 -44.08
N ILE A 456 -3.11 -28.50 -43.55
CA ILE A 456 -4.31 -27.69 -43.76
C ILE A 456 -4.45 -27.31 -45.24
N LYS A 457 -3.39 -26.83 -45.88
CA LYS A 457 -3.38 -26.56 -47.34
C LYS A 457 -3.64 -27.82 -48.17
N GLY A 458 -3.18 -28.98 -47.72
CA GLY A 458 -3.44 -30.27 -48.35
C GLY A 458 -4.85 -30.82 -48.13
N LEU A 459 -5.61 -30.29 -47.15
CA LEU A 459 -7.03 -30.61 -46.92
C LEU A 459 -7.99 -29.73 -47.74
N PHE A 460 -7.52 -28.57 -48.21
CA PHE A 460 -8.27 -27.65 -49.08
C PHE A 460 -7.91 -27.81 -50.57
N LYS A 461 -7.18 -28.87 -50.93
CA LYS A 461 -6.86 -29.31 -52.28
C LYS A 461 -7.45 -30.70 -52.49
#